data_AF-A0A7Y5MJD0-F1
#
_entry.id   AF-A0A7Y5MJD0-F1
#
_cell.length_a   1.000
_cell.length_b   1.000
_cell.length_c   1.000
_cell.angle_alpha   90.00
_cell.angle_beta   90.00
_cell.angle_gamma   90.00
#
_symmetry.space_group_name_H-M   'P 1'
#
loop_
_entity.id
_entity.type
_entity.pdbx_description
1 polymer ?
#
loop_
_entity_poly.entity_id
_entity_poly.type
_entity_poly.pdbx_seq_one_letter_code
_entity_poly.pdbx_strand_id
1 'polypeptide(L)'
;VTFPAGTIMVPTNQRTKRVLVNLLEPEAPDSFVSWGFFNAYFERKEYAEPYIMEPIAQRMLQKDAALKAEFEERLKDEQFRNDPAARLDFFYTRSPYFDSGERRYPIYRAD
;
A
#
# COMPACT_ATOMS: atom_id res chain seq x y z
N VAL A 1 12.34 -1.17 12.30
CA VAL A 1 11.75 -1.61 11.01
C VAL A 1 12.11 -3.07 10.80
N THR A 2 11.17 -3.90 10.35
CA THR A 2 11.42 -5.29 10.01
C THR A 2 11.46 -5.41 8.50
N PHE A 3 12.49 -6.06 7.96
CA PHE A 3 12.67 -6.23 6.52
C PHE A 3 12.34 -7.66 6.10
N PRO A 4 11.66 -7.88 4.95
CA PRO A 4 11.39 -9.21 4.45
C PRO A 4 12.70 -9.93 4.08
N ALA A 5 12.67 -11.27 4.13
CA ALA A 5 13.79 -12.09 3.66
C ALA A 5 14.14 -11.73 2.20
N GLY A 6 15.44 -11.67 1.89
CA GLY A 6 15.94 -11.23 0.58
C GLY A 6 16.20 -9.73 0.46
N THR A 7 15.89 -8.93 1.49
CA THR A 7 16.31 -7.52 1.53
C THR A 7 17.83 -7.41 1.55
N ILE A 8 18.37 -6.55 0.69
CA ILE A 8 19.82 -6.28 0.60
C ILE A 8 20.12 -4.93 1.23
N MET A 9 21.07 -4.91 2.17
CA MET A 9 21.62 -3.66 2.70
C MET A 9 22.77 -3.20 1.79
N VAL A 10 22.69 -1.95 1.31
CA VAL A 10 23.73 -1.34 0.48
C VAL A 10 24.49 -0.29 1.30
N PRO A 11 25.74 -0.55 1.72
CA PRO A 11 26.52 0.44 2.47
C PRO A 11 26.83 1.68 1.64
N THR A 12 26.61 2.86 2.22
CA THR A 12 26.87 4.15 1.56
C THR A 12 28.28 4.68 1.82
N ASN A 13 29.06 4.09 2.73
CA ASN A 13 30.46 4.46 2.98
C ASN A 13 31.41 3.87 1.91
N GLN A 14 31.24 4.31 0.67
CA GLN A 14 32.05 3.89 -0.47
C GLN A 14 32.20 5.03 -1.49
N ARG A 15 33.20 4.92 -2.37
CA ARG A 15 33.53 5.93 -3.39
C ARG A 15 32.34 6.31 -4.28
N THR A 16 31.41 5.38 -4.52
CA THR A 16 30.25 5.56 -5.40
C THR A 16 29.00 6.07 -4.68
N LYS A 17 29.09 6.53 -3.41
CA LYS A 17 27.95 7.02 -2.62
C LYS A 17 27.01 7.94 -3.39
N ARG A 18 27.56 8.93 -4.12
CA ARG A 18 26.76 9.90 -4.89
C ARG A 18 25.92 9.23 -5.98
N VAL A 19 26.44 8.18 -6.61
CA VAL A 19 25.70 7.42 -7.63
C VAL A 19 24.56 6.65 -6.97
N LEU A 20 24.84 5.97 -5.85
CA LEU A 20 23.80 5.26 -5.09
C LEU A 20 22.67 6.20 -4.67
N VAL A 21 22.99 7.33 -4.04
CA VAL A 21 22.00 8.30 -3.58
C VAL A 21 21.18 8.85 -4.77
N ASN A 22 21.82 9.20 -5.89
CA ASN A 22 21.09 9.71 -7.06
C ASN A 22 20.15 8.67 -7.69
N LEU A 23 20.51 7.38 -7.68
CA LEU A 23 19.69 6.32 -8.27
C LEU A 23 18.60 5.81 -7.33
N LEU A 24 18.86 5.79 -6.02
CA LEU A 24 18.05 5.09 -5.01
C LEU A 24 17.22 6.01 -4.11
N GLU A 25 17.46 7.33 -4.09
CA GLU A 25 16.56 8.27 -3.41
C GLU A 25 15.41 8.67 -4.33
N PRO A 26 14.14 8.58 -3.91
CA PRO A 26 13.00 8.83 -4.80
C PRO A 26 12.91 10.28 -5.28
N GLU A 27 13.41 11.22 -4.48
CA GLU A 27 13.39 12.67 -4.78
C GLU A 27 14.56 13.11 -5.67
N ALA A 28 15.53 12.23 -5.96
CA ALA A 28 16.64 12.57 -6.84
C ALA A 28 16.19 12.66 -8.32
N PRO A 29 16.78 13.57 -9.10
CA PRO A 29 16.35 13.83 -10.48
C PRO A 29 16.52 12.60 -11.40
N ASP A 30 17.58 11.82 -11.18
CA ASP A 30 17.91 10.62 -11.96
C ASP A 30 17.62 9.31 -11.20
N SER A 31 16.63 9.33 -10.31
CA SER A 31 16.25 8.15 -9.53
C SER A 31 15.63 7.06 -10.41
N PHE A 32 15.77 5.80 -10.00
CA PHE A 32 15.11 4.70 -10.72
C PHE A 32 13.59 4.86 -10.82
N VAL A 33 12.96 5.54 -9.86
CA VAL A 33 11.53 5.87 -9.96
C VAL A 33 11.24 6.98 -10.97
N SER A 34 12.08 8.02 -11.08
CA SER A 34 11.89 9.05 -12.12
C SER A 34 12.02 8.46 -13.53
N TRP A 35 12.88 7.46 -13.68
CA TRP A 35 13.05 6.67 -14.92
C TRP A 35 11.99 5.58 -15.11
N GLY A 36 11.07 5.39 -14.16
CA GLY A 36 9.95 4.45 -14.27
C GLY A 36 10.27 2.99 -13.97
N PHE A 37 11.49 2.66 -13.52
CA PHE A 37 11.86 1.27 -13.17
C PHE A 37 11.02 0.69 -12.02
N PHE A 38 10.39 1.55 -11.21
CA PHE A 38 9.56 1.15 -10.07
C PHE A 38 8.06 1.40 -10.24
N ASN A 39 7.59 1.72 -11.45
CA ASN A 39 6.16 1.98 -11.69
C ASN A 39 5.26 0.83 -11.22
N ALA A 40 5.71 -0.42 -11.41
CA ALA A 40 4.97 -1.60 -10.98
C ALA A 40 4.65 -1.64 -9.47
N TYR A 41 5.47 -1.00 -8.62
CA TYR A 41 5.21 -0.90 -7.18
C TYR A 41 4.13 0.12 -6.82
N PHE A 42 3.81 1.05 -7.72
CA PHE A 42 2.77 2.07 -7.54
C PHE A 42 1.43 1.70 -8.18
N GLU A 43 1.39 0.59 -8.90
CA GLU A 43 0.20 0.09 -9.57
C GLU A 43 -0.60 -0.83 -8.67
N ARG A 44 -1.93 -0.68 -8.68
CA ARG A 44 -2.84 -1.65 -8.09
C ARG A 44 -2.89 -2.90 -8.96
N LYS A 45 -2.56 -4.06 -8.39
CA LYS A 45 -2.55 -5.34 -9.11
C LYS A 45 -3.83 -6.14 -8.90
N GLU A 46 -4.46 -5.99 -7.75
CA GLU A 46 -5.62 -6.81 -7.36
C GLU A 46 -6.78 -5.95 -6.87
N TYR A 47 -7.99 -6.48 -7.10
CA TYR A 47 -9.25 -5.90 -6.66
C TYR A 47 -10.14 -7.00 -6.10
N ALA A 48 -11.01 -6.64 -5.17
CA ALA A 48 -12.00 -7.57 -4.63
C ALA A 48 -13.22 -7.67 -5.56
N GLU A 49 -13.67 -8.89 -5.81
CA GLU A 49 -14.97 -9.15 -6.42
C GLU A 49 -16.09 -8.99 -5.37
N PRO A 50 -17.20 -8.27 -5.69
CA PRO A 50 -18.26 -7.99 -4.73
C PRO A 50 -18.84 -9.23 -4.03
N TYR A 51 -19.11 -10.29 -4.80
CA TYR A 51 -19.73 -11.52 -4.29
C TYR A 51 -18.80 -12.33 -3.37
N ILE A 52 -17.47 -12.16 -3.50
CA ILE A 52 -16.49 -12.76 -2.59
C ILE A 52 -16.36 -11.89 -1.34
N MET A 53 -16.29 -10.58 -1.51
CA MET A 53 -15.98 -9.66 -0.43
C MET A 53 -17.14 -9.41 0.51
N GLU A 54 -18.38 -9.43 0.04
CA GLU A 54 -19.57 -9.20 0.88
C GLU A 54 -19.64 -10.14 2.11
N PRO A 55 -19.57 -11.48 1.98
CA PRO A 55 -19.58 -12.36 3.15
C PRO A 55 -18.30 -12.24 4.01
N ILE A 56 -17.19 -11.74 3.46
CA ILE A 56 -15.98 -11.45 4.25
C ILE A 56 -16.20 -10.18 5.07
N ALA A 57 -16.71 -9.10 4.46
CA ALA A 57 -17.01 -7.83 5.10
C ALA A 57 -17.97 -8.00 6.28
N GLN A 58 -19.04 -8.79 6.11
CA GLN A 58 -19.96 -9.10 7.21
C GLN A 58 -19.24 -9.76 8.40
N ARG A 59 -18.35 -10.72 8.13
CA ARG A 59 -17.54 -11.36 9.18
C ARG A 59 -16.53 -10.41 9.81
N MET A 60 -15.94 -9.50 9.04
CA MET A 60 -15.04 -8.46 9.55
C MET A 60 -15.79 -7.55 10.52
N LEU A 61 -16.97 -7.05 10.15
CA LEU A 61 -17.81 -6.19 11.00
C LEU A 61 -18.29 -6.88 12.29
N GLN A 62 -18.52 -8.19 12.26
CA GLN A 62 -18.90 -8.96 13.44
C GLN A 62 -17.75 -9.18 14.42
N LYS A 63 -16.51 -9.29 13.91
CA LYS A 63 -15.32 -9.60 14.69
C LYS A 63 -14.60 -8.35 15.22
N ASP A 64 -14.71 -7.23 14.51
CA ASP A 64 -13.99 -6.00 14.82
C ASP A 64 -14.99 -4.84 15.00
N ALA A 65 -15.24 -4.51 16.27
CA ALA A 65 -16.13 -3.43 16.64
C ALA A 65 -15.58 -2.04 16.27
N ALA A 66 -14.25 -1.87 16.22
CA ALA A 66 -13.62 -0.61 15.84
C ALA A 66 -13.77 -0.37 14.33
N LEU A 67 -13.56 -1.40 13.52
CA LEU A 67 -13.83 -1.37 12.09
C LEU A 67 -15.29 -1.03 11.80
N LYS A 68 -16.22 -1.63 12.55
CA LYS A 68 -17.65 -1.34 12.41
C LYS A 68 -17.96 0.13 12.68
N ALA A 69 -17.43 0.68 13.77
CA ALA A 69 -17.61 2.09 14.10
C ALA A 69 -16.99 3.02 13.03
N GLU A 70 -15.80 2.68 12.51
CA GLU A 70 -15.16 3.43 11.42
C GLU A 70 -16.02 3.42 10.14
N PHE A 71 -16.58 2.26 9.77
CA PHE A 71 -17.45 2.14 8.61
C PHE A 71 -18.74 2.95 8.78
N GLU A 72 -19.39 2.85 9.94
CA GLU A 72 -20.60 3.62 10.27
C GLU A 72 -20.35 5.13 10.26
N GLU A 73 -19.19 5.58 10.75
CA GLU A 73 -18.77 6.97 10.64
C GLU A 73 -18.60 7.37 9.17
N ARG A 74 -17.95 6.53 8.37
CA ARG A 74 -17.69 6.84 6.97
C ARG A 74 -18.96 6.90 6.12
N LEU A 75 -20.01 6.17 6.50
CA LEU A 75 -21.34 6.22 5.88
C LEU A 75 -22.07 7.57 6.09
N LYS A 76 -21.59 8.45 6.98
CA LYS A 76 -22.14 9.81 7.11
C LYS A 76 -21.75 10.71 5.94
N ASP A 77 -20.65 10.40 5.26
CA ASP A 77 -20.29 11.05 4.00
C ASP A 77 -21.17 10.51 2.88
N GLU A 78 -21.95 11.40 2.26
CA GLU A 78 -22.88 11.07 1.18
C GLU A 78 -22.18 10.48 -0.04
N GLN A 79 -20.98 10.96 -0.39
CA GLN A 79 -20.24 10.46 -1.55
C GLN A 79 -19.85 8.99 -1.34
N PHE A 80 -19.33 8.67 -0.16
CA PHE A 80 -18.95 7.29 0.19
C PHE A 80 -20.17 6.39 0.34
N ARG A 81 -21.22 6.86 1.02
CA ARG A 81 -22.45 6.08 1.23
C ARG A 81 -23.08 5.65 -0.08
N ASN A 82 -23.06 6.52 -1.08
CA ASN A 82 -23.67 6.30 -2.39
C ASN A 82 -22.71 5.61 -3.39
N ASP A 83 -21.46 5.35 -3.00
CA ASP A 83 -20.47 4.66 -3.84
C ASP A 83 -20.30 3.19 -3.38
N PRO A 84 -20.88 2.22 -4.10
CA PRO A 84 -20.71 0.80 -3.76
C PRO A 84 -19.27 0.30 -3.95
N ALA A 85 -18.50 0.85 -4.91
CA ALA A 85 -17.12 0.47 -5.14
C ALA A 85 -16.21 0.97 -4.02
N ALA A 86 -16.42 2.19 -3.53
CA ALA A 86 -15.68 2.72 -2.38
C ALA A 86 -15.96 1.91 -1.10
N ARG A 87 -17.22 1.50 -0.86
CA ARG A 87 -17.57 0.64 0.28
C ARG A 87 -16.95 -0.74 0.18
N LEU A 88 -16.91 -1.31 -1.03
CA LEU A 88 -16.22 -2.57 -1.28
C LEU A 88 -14.71 -2.46 -1.01
N ASP A 89 -14.08 -1.41 -1.54
CA ASP A 89 -12.65 -1.15 -1.38
C ASP A 89 -12.27 -0.87 0.08
N PHE A 90 -13.15 -0.21 0.85
CA PHE A 90 -12.96 0.01 2.28
C PHE A 90 -12.72 -1.31 3.04
N PHE A 91 -13.49 -2.35 2.73
CA PHE A 91 -13.30 -3.66 3.34
C PHE A 91 -12.13 -4.41 2.73
N TYR A 92 -11.94 -4.35 1.40
CA TYR A 92 -10.83 -5.03 0.75
C TYR A 92 -9.48 -4.57 1.29
N THR A 93 -9.25 -3.25 1.35
CA THR A 93 -8.01 -2.63 1.85
C THR A 93 -7.71 -2.92 3.32
N ARG A 94 -8.71 -3.33 4.10
CA ARG A 94 -8.58 -3.74 5.51
C ARG A 94 -8.61 -5.26 5.69
N SER A 95 -8.73 -6.01 4.60
CA SER A 95 -8.74 -7.47 4.62
C SER A 95 -7.32 -8.03 4.63
N PRO A 96 -7.10 -9.27 5.09
CA PRO A 96 -5.80 -9.93 5.00
C PRO A 96 -5.36 -10.26 3.55
N TYR A 97 -6.23 -10.04 2.56
CA TYR A 97 -5.95 -10.29 1.15
C TYR A 97 -5.43 -9.06 0.42
N PHE A 98 -5.41 -7.90 1.07
CA PHE A 98 -4.89 -6.69 0.46
C PHE A 98 -3.37 -6.75 0.33
N ASP A 99 -2.85 -6.35 -0.82
CA ASP A 99 -1.41 -6.22 -1.03
C ASP A 99 -0.85 -5.05 -0.20
N SER A 100 -0.26 -5.39 0.95
CA SER A 100 0.40 -4.41 1.82
C SER A 100 1.63 -3.72 1.20
N GLY A 101 2.11 -4.20 0.04
CA GLY A 101 3.17 -3.59 -0.76
C GLY A 101 2.68 -2.58 -1.79
N GLU A 102 1.35 -2.45 -2.00
CA GLU A 102 0.77 -1.46 -2.92
C GLU A 102 1.26 -0.04 -2.59
N ARG A 103 1.71 0.67 -3.61
CA ARG A 103 2.15 2.08 -3.53
C ARG A 103 3.29 2.32 -2.54
N ARG A 104 4.12 1.30 -2.28
CA ARG A 104 5.30 1.41 -1.44
C ARG A 104 6.57 1.47 -2.28
N TYR A 105 7.38 2.50 -2.05
CA TYR A 105 8.71 2.59 -2.67
C TYR A 105 9.59 1.42 -2.19
N PRO A 106 10.27 0.69 -3.10
CA PRO A 106 10.96 -0.55 -2.76
C PRO A 106 12.31 -0.35 -2.07
N ILE A 107 12.75 0.89 -1.85
CA ILE A 107 14.03 1.20 -1.21
C ILE A 107 13.75 1.95 0.09
N TYR A 108 14.36 1.47 1.17
CA TYR A 108 14.29 2.09 2.47
C TYR A 108 15.64 2.74 2.81
N ARG A 109 15.62 4.03 3.18
CA ARG A 109 16.79 4.70 3.73
C ARG A 109 16.92 4.33 5.21
N ALA A 110 17.99 3.59 5.52
CA ALA A 110 18.35 3.30 6.91
C ALA A 110 19.18 4.48 7.45
N ASP A 111 18.61 5.18 8.43
CA ASP A 111 19.27 6.25 9.18
C ASP A 111 20.06 5.68 10.39
#